data_AF-A0A9P7L6R2-F1
#
_entry.id   AF-A0A9P7L6R2-F1
#
_cell.length_a   1.000
_cell.length_b   1.000
_cell.length_c   1.000
_cell.angle_alpha   90.00
_cell.angle_beta   90.00
_cell.angle_gamma   90.00
#
_symmetry.space_group_name_H-M   'P 1'
#
loop_
_entity.id
_entity.type
_entity.pdbx_description
1 polymer ?
#
loop_
_entity_poly.entity_id
_entity_poly.type
_entity_poly.pdbx_seq_one_letter_code
_entity_poly.pdbx_strand_id
1 'polypeptide(L)'
;MFKGENYSKAYLEAKVGRTSMRIDFWLNASLPPKVLADVTEALIGGMFVDAKYNYSVVNQFFTRFVEPYFKDMVLYDTFASKHPATLLCKKMQQELCCVNWRISVGNVPCAVEEGMAALRESDVIAVFMAHQKVIVSTTSKSGRYAKIAVAKEALKKIDSFDGGVIATKNALGCDCQLKGIQDEWQQDYGTAV
;
A
#
# COMPACT_ATOMS: atom_id res chain seq x y z
N MET A 1 6.52 20.42 -4.75
CA MET A 1 6.63 21.16 -3.47
C MET A 1 6.10 20.24 -2.37
N PHE A 2 6.97 19.71 -1.52
CA PHE A 2 6.57 18.90 -0.37
C PHE A 2 5.71 19.74 0.55
N LYS A 3 4.44 19.38 0.75
CA LYS A 3 3.62 20.02 1.75
C LYS A 3 4.05 19.52 3.13
N GLY A 4 4.99 20.24 3.75
CA GLY A 4 5.38 20.07 5.16
C GLY A 4 4.27 20.38 6.16
N GLU A 5 3.03 20.62 5.69
CA GLU A 5 1.85 20.98 6.47
C GLU A 5 1.55 19.97 7.61
N ASN A 6 1.77 18.67 7.37
CA ASN A 6 1.51 17.63 8.37
C ASN A 6 2.54 17.65 9.50
N TYR A 7 3.82 17.84 9.18
CA TYR A 7 4.88 17.98 10.17
C TYR A 7 4.68 19.25 11.00
N SER A 8 4.41 20.38 10.35
CA SER A 8 4.19 21.65 11.05
C SER A 8 2.99 21.58 12.00
N LYS A 9 1.90 20.91 11.60
CA LYS A 9 0.74 20.70 12.47
C LYS A 9 1.08 19.84 13.68
N ALA A 10 1.71 18.68 13.46
CA ALA A 10 2.16 17.80 14.54
C ALA A 10 3.09 18.52 15.52
N TYR A 11 3.97 19.39 15.02
CA TYR A 11 4.90 20.16 15.84
C TYR A 11 4.19 21.22 16.68
N LEU A 12 3.24 21.94 16.07
CA LEU A 12 2.43 22.94 16.76
C LEU A 12 1.54 22.31 17.83
N GLU A 13 0.88 21.19 17.53
CA GLU A 13 0.06 20.42 18.48
C GLU A 13 0.89 20.00 19.70
N ALA A 14 2.09 19.45 19.49
CA ALA A 14 3.01 19.05 20.55
C ALA A 14 3.46 20.25 21.41
N LYS A 15 3.77 21.38 20.76
CA LYS A 15 4.21 22.60 21.43
C LYS A 15 3.09 23.22 22.28
N VAL A 16 1.85 23.19 21.80
CA VAL A 16 0.68 23.68 22.54
C VAL A 16 0.34 22.75 23.71
N GLY A 17 0.36 21.43 23.47
CA GLY A 17 0.05 20.42 24.47
C GLY A 17 1.15 20.16 25.51
N ARG A 18 2.37 20.66 25.28
CA ARG A 18 3.60 20.28 26.02
C ARG A 18 3.81 18.76 26.06
N THR A 19 3.44 18.08 24.98
CA THR A 19 3.56 16.64 24.82
C THR A 19 4.65 16.30 23.80
N SER A 20 5.04 15.03 23.74
CA SER A 20 5.88 14.54 22.65
C SER A 20 5.15 14.68 21.31
N MET A 21 5.91 15.02 20.26
CA MET A 21 5.37 15.13 18.92
C MET A 21 4.88 13.78 18.42
N ARG A 22 3.66 13.77 17.88
CA ARG A 22 3.11 12.59 17.21
C ARG A 22 4.03 12.16 16.07
N ILE A 23 4.33 10.87 15.99
CA ILE A 23 5.34 10.30 15.09
C ILE A 23 4.73 9.85 13.76
N ASP A 24 3.39 9.75 13.69
CA ASP A 24 2.61 9.22 12.57
C ASP A 24 2.29 10.23 11.46
N PHE A 25 2.82 11.46 11.53
CA PHE A 25 2.51 12.53 10.56
C PHE A 25 2.86 12.17 9.11
N TRP A 26 3.84 11.28 8.91
CA TRP A 26 4.32 10.85 7.60
C TRP A 26 3.41 9.81 6.94
N LEU A 27 2.50 9.15 7.69
CA LEU A 27 1.54 8.18 7.12
C LEU A 27 0.61 8.81 6.08
N ASN A 28 0.34 10.11 6.22
CA ASN A 28 -0.52 10.87 5.32
C ASN A 28 0.29 11.80 4.39
N ALA A 29 1.61 11.69 4.37
CA ALA A 29 2.44 12.47 3.47
C ALA A 29 2.32 11.93 2.04
N SER A 30 2.37 12.84 1.06
CA SER A 30 2.55 12.45 -0.34
C SER A 30 3.86 11.69 -0.50
N LEU A 31 3.88 10.70 -1.39
CA LEU A 31 5.10 9.94 -1.70
C LEU A 31 6.25 10.90 -2.05
N PRO A 32 7.39 10.81 -1.35
CA PRO A 32 8.54 11.64 -1.67
C PRO A 32 9.07 11.29 -3.07
N PRO A 33 9.55 12.27 -3.87
CA PRO A 33 10.31 11.97 -5.07
C PRO A 33 11.55 11.13 -4.72
N LYS A 34 11.89 10.20 -5.62
CA LYS A 34 12.98 9.23 -5.41
C LYS A 34 14.32 9.88 -5.06
N VAL A 35 14.59 11.06 -5.61
CA VAL A 35 15.81 11.84 -5.35
C VAL A 35 16.07 12.06 -3.86
N LEU A 36 15.04 12.17 -3.01
CA LEU A 36 15.27 12.34 -1.58
C LEU A 36 15.85 11.07 -0.93
N ALA A 37 15.43 9.90 -1.38
CA ALA A 37 16.01 8.64 -0.94
C ALA A 37 17.47 8.55 -1.40
N ASP A 38 17.75 8.90 -2.66
CA ASP A 38 19.12 8.88 -3.22
C ASP A 38 20.05 9.85 -2.47
N VAL A 39 19.58 11.06 -2.15
CA VAL A 39 20.35 12.04 -1.37
C VAL A 39 20.61 11.53 0.05
N THR A 40 19.63 10.89 0.68
CA THR A 40 19.78 10.32 2.03
C THR A 40 20.80 9.18 2.01
N GLU A 41 20.76 8.31 1.01
CA GLU A 41 21.71 7.22 0.81
C GLU A 41 23.13 7.74 0.58
N ALA A 42 23.28 8.75 -0.29
CA ALA A 42 24.57 9.41 -0.53
C ALA A 42 25.13 10.09 0.74
N LEU A 43 24.27 10.71 1.55
CA LEU A 43 24.67 11.31 2.83
C LEU A 43 25.19 10.24 3.81
N ILE A 44 24.47 9.11 3.94
CA ILE A 44 24.89 8.00 4.80
C ILE A 44 26.23 7.44 4.32
N GLY A 45 26.39 7.24 3.01
CA GLY A 45 27.66 6.80 2.41
C GLY A 45 28.81 7.78 2.66
N GLY A 46 28.57 9.09 2.46
CA GLY A 46 29.55 10.14 2.72
C GLY A 46 29.97 10.20 4.19
N MET A 47 29.02 10.10 5.11
CA MET A 47 29.27 10.03 6.55
C MET A 47 30.12 8.82 6.94
N PHE A 48 29.86 7.66 6.33
CA PHE A 48 30.62 6.45 6.58
C PHE A 48 32.08 6.58 6.12
N VAL A 49 32.31 7.14 4.94
CA VAL A 49 33.67 7.40 4.40
C VAL A 49 34.41 8.44 5.22
N ASP A 50 33.75 9.56 5.58
CA ASP A 50 34.32 10.63 6.40
C ASP A 50 34.73 10.12 7.80
N ALA A 51 33.89 9.25 8.39
CA ALA A 51 34.17 8.57 9.65
C ALA A 51 35.26 7.47 9.54
N LYS A 52 35.99 7.39 8.43
CA LYS A 52 37.01 6.36 8.15
C LYS A 52 36.46 4.94 8.34
N TYR A 53 35.25 4.70 7.82
CA TYR A 53 34.56 3.42 7.90
C TYR A 53 34.18 3.01 9.33
N ASN A 54 34.13 3.94 10.28
CA ASN A 54 33.59 3.69 11.60
C ASN A 54 32.05 3.64 11.58
N TYR A 55 31.50 2.43 11.57
CA TYR A 55 30.05 2.21 11.49
C TYR A 55 29.27 2.77 12.69
N SER A 56 29.91 3.00 13.84
CA SER A 56 29.23 3.56 15.02
C SER A 56 28.61 4.93 14.74
N VAL A 57 29.18 5.73 13.84
CA VAL A 57 28.64 7.04 13.44
C VAL A 57 27.35 6.87 12.65
N VAL A 58 27.33 5.93 11.69
CA VAL A 58 26.12 5.59 10.93
C VAL A 58 25.05 5.04 11.87
N ASN A 59 25.41 4.13 12.77
CA ASN A 59 24.48 3.57 13.75
C ASN A 59 23.86 4.67 14.64
N GLN A 60 24.66 5.61 15.14
CA GLN A 60 24.16 6.76 15.91
C GLN A 60 23.20 7.63 15.10
N PHE A 61 23.47 7.85 13.82
CA PHE A 61 22.54 8.54 12.93
C PHE A 61 21.21 7.80 12.84
N PHE A 62 21.22 6.48 12.57
CA PHE A 62 20.00 5.68 12.50
C PHE A 62 19.23 5.67 13.83
N THR A 63 19.89 5.38 14.95
CA THR A 63 19.25 5.37 16.28
C THR A 63 18.66 6.72 16.64
N ARG A 64 19.28 7.83 16.22
CA ARG A 64 18.80 9.17 16.53
C ARG A 64 17.69 9.67 15.61
N PHE A 65 17.79 9.41 14.31
CA PHE A 65 16.94 10.06 13.30
C PHE A 65 15.98 9.12 12.59
N VAL A 66 16.19 7.80 12.63
CA VAL A 66 15.36 6.82 11.92
C VAL A 66 14.59 5.95 12.92
N GLU A 67 15.29 5.30 13.85
CA GLU A 67 14.72 4.37 14.83
C GLU A 67 13.49 4.89 15.59
N PRO A 68 13.41 6.16 16.04
CA PRO A 68 12.24 6.66 16.78
C PRO A 68 10.93 6.53 16.01
N TYR A 69 10.97 6.50 14.68
CA TYR A 69 9.79 6.35 13.81
C TYR A 69 9.29 4.91 13.68
N PHE A 70 10.05 3.93 14.17
CA PHE A 70 9.78 2.49 14.04
C PHE A 70 9.62 1.77 15.39
N LYS A 71 9.66 2.49 16.52
CA LYS A 71 9.52 1.88 17.86
C LYS A 71 8.13 1.30 18.11
N ASP A 72 7.09 1.96 17.58
CA ASP A 72 5.72 1.48 17.65
C ASP A 72 5.30 0.88 16.29
N MET A 73 5.43 -0.44 16.18
CA MET A 73 5.05 -1.19 14.98
C MET A 73 3.53 -1.27 14.77
N VAL A 74 2.72 -1.01 15.80
CA VAL A 74 1.25 -1.06 15.70
C VAL A 74 0.73 -0.02 14.70
N LEU A 75 1.43 1.10 14.55
CA LEU A 75 1.15 2.12 13.53
C LEU A 75 1.28 1.57 12.10
N TYR A 76 2.21 0.66 11.87
CA TYR A 76 2.43 0.03 10.57
C TYR A 76 1.42 -1.09 10.31
N ASP A 77 1.09 -1.89 11.33
CA ASP A 77 0.05 -2.91 11.24
C ASP A 77 -1.33 -2.29 10.96
N THR A 78 -1.66 -1.19 11.62
CA THR A 78 -2.90 -0.44 11.35
C THR A 78 -2.91 0.21 9.97
N PHE A 79 -1.77 0.65 9.45
CA PHE A 79 -1.65 1.14 8.08
C PHE A 79 -1.82 0.03 7.03
N ALA A 80 -1.15 -1.11 7.22
CA ALA A 80 -1.21 -2.26 6.33
C ALA A 80 -2.59 -2.95 6.34
N SER A 81 -3.23 -3.02 7.50
CA SER A 81 -4.59 -3.56 7.64
C SER A 81 -5.67 -2.68 7.01
N LYS A 82 -5.44 -1.36 6.94
CA LYS A 82 -6.31 -0.41 6.22
C LYS A 82 -6.03 -0.35 4.72
N HIS A 83 -4.99 -1.02 4.23
CA HIS A 83 -4.67 -1.02 2.81
C HIS A 83 -5.81 -1.70 2.02
N PRO A 84 -6.38 -1.08 0.96
CA PRO A 84 -7.56 -1.61 0.28
C PRO A 84 -7.41 -3.02 -0.26
N ALA A 85 -6.22 -3.41 -0.72
CA ALA A 85 -5.96 -4.77 -1.18
C ALA A 85 -6.01 -5.80 -0.03
N THR A 86 -5.55 -5.42 1.17
CA THR A 86 -5.62 -6.26 2.37
C THR A 86 -7.05 -6.42 2.83
N LEU A 87 -7.82 -5.33 2.84
CA LEU A 87 -9.25 -5.36 3.17
C LEU A 87 -10.04 -6.24 2.19
N LEU A 88 -9.77 -6.10 0.88
CA LEU A 88 -10.39 -6.95 -0.13
C LEU A 88 -10.01 -8.43 0.06
N CYS A 89 -8.75 -8.72 0.39
CA CYS A 89 -8.30 -10.08 0.68
C CYS A 89 -9.10 -10.70 1.83
N LYS A 90 -9.22 -9.99 2.96
CA LYS A 90 -10.02 -10.42 4.10
C LYS A 90 -11.50 -10.61 3.73
N LYS A 91 -12.09 -9.66 3.00
CA LYS A 91 -13.48 -9.74 2.52
C LYS A 91 -13.71 -11.01 1.69
N MET A 92 -12.82 -11.29 0.73
CA MET A 92 -12.96 -12.43 -0.16
C MET A 92 -12.70 -13.77 0.53
N GLN A 93 -11.64 -13.88 1.34
CA GLN A 93 -11.23 -15.14 1.96
C GLN A 93 -12.00 -15.45 3.26
N GLN A 94 -12.21 -14.46 4.12
CA GLN A 94 -12.78 -14.66 5.45
C GLN A 94 -14.30 -14.52 5.46
N GLU A 95 -14.86 -13.53 4.76
CA GLU A 95 -16.31 -13.28 4.77
C GLU A 95 -17.05 -14.04 3.67
N LEU A 96 -16.52 -14.04 2.43
CA LEU A 96 -17.16 -14.72 1.30
C LEU A 96 -16.64 -16.15 1.08
N CYS A 97 -15.52 -16.51 1.72
CA CYS A 97 -14.84 -17.80 1.58
C CYS A 97 -14.53 -18.19 0.14
N CYS A 98 -14.23 -17.20 -0.70
CA CYS A 98 -13.79 -17.40 -2.06
C CYS A 98 -12.27 -17.63 -2.08
N VAL A 99 -11.83 -18.74 -2.68
CA VAL A 99 -10.41 -19.08 -2.86
C VAL A 99 -9.91 -18.78 -4.28
N ASN A 100 -10.82 -18.55 -5.23
CA ASN A 100 -10.48 -18.31 -6.63
C ASN A 100 -10.79 -16.87 -7.03
N TRP A 101 -10.02 -15.93 -6.48
CA TRP A 101 -10.07 -14.52 -6.84
C TRP A 101 -8.66 -13.98 -7.03
N ARG A 102 -8.51 -12.91 -7.82
CA ARG A 102 -7.22 -12.27 -8.02
C ARG A 102 -7.37 -10.82 -8.45
N ILE A 103 -6.34 -10.03 -8.16
CA ILE A 103 -6.08 -8.77 -8.87
C ILE A 103 -4.97 -9.02 -9.88
N SER A 104 -5.26 -8.77 -11.14
CA SER A 104 -4.26 -8.83 -12.22
C SER A 104 -3.96 -7.43 -12.73
N VAL A 105 -2.72 -7.22 -13.16
CA VAL A 105 -2.24 -5.94 -13.64
C VAL A 105 -1.54 -6.17 -14.98
N GLY A 106 -1.84 -5.34 -15.96
CA GLY A 106 -1.22 -5.40 -17.29
C GLY A 106 -0.97 -4.00 -17.83
N ASN A 107 0.07 -3.86 -18.64
CA ASN A 107 0.31 -2.61 -19.34
C ASN A 107 -0.65 -2.49 -20.51
N VAL A 108 -1.15 -1.27 -20.74
CA VAL A 108 -2.01 -0.92 -21.86
C VAL A 108 -1.43 0.31 -22.55
N PRO A 109 -1.61 0.45 -23.88
CA PRO A 109 -1.26 1.69 -24.56
C PRO A 109 -1.99 2.87 -23.92
N CYS A 110 -1.30 3.99 -23.76
CA CYS A 110 -1.94 5.25 -23.36
C CYS A 110 -3.02 5.66 -24.36
N ALA A 111 -3.98 6.47 -23.89
CA ALA A 111 -5.02 7.03 -24.74
C ALA A 111 -4.41 7.85 -25.90
N VAL A 112 -4.99 7.72 -27.09
CA VAL A 112 -4.52 8.38 -28.34
C VAL A 112 -4.43 9.90 -28.18
N GLU A 113 -5.26 10.45 -27.29
CA GLU A 113 -5.36 11.88 -26.93
C GLU A 113 -4.06 12.42 -26.27
N GLU A 114 -3.22 11.54 -25.69
CA GLU A 114 -1.94 11.92 -25.05
C GLU A 114 -0.79 12.13 -26.05
N GLY A 115 -1.05 11.96 -27.35
CA GLY A 115 -0.12 12.30 -28.44
C GLY A 115 1.23 11.59 -28.32
N MET A 116 2.34 12.34 -28.41
CA MET A 116 3.70 11.78 -28.34
C MET A 116 4.03 11.12 -26.98
N ALA A 117 3.29 11.42 -25.91
CA ALA A 117 3.49 10.78 -24.61
C ALA A 117 3.09 9.29 -24.66
N ALA A 118 2.13 8.92 -25.50
CA ALA A 118 1.70 7.53 -25.69
C ALA A 118 2.77 6.61 -26.32
N LEU A 119 3.86 7.19 -26.85
CA LEU A 119 5.01 6.45 -27.38
C LEU A 119 6.10 6.18 -26.33
N ARG A 120 6.06 6.87 -25.18
CA ARG A 120 7.09 6.80 -24.13
C ARG A 120 6.53 6.29 -22.81
N GLU A 121 5.25 6.52 -22.56
CA GLU A 121 4.56 6.12 -21.35
C GLU A 121 3.57 4.99 -21.65
N SER A 122 3.45 4.07 -20.71
CA SER A 122 2.45 3.00 -20.75
C SER A 122 1.55 3.14 -19.54
N ASP A 123 0.26 3.26 -19.80
CA ASP A 123 -0.75 3.11 -18.76
C ASP A 123 -0.80 1.67 -18.27
N VAL A 124 -1.36 1.50 -17.08
CA VAL A 124 -1.49 0.21 -16.43
C VAL A 124 -2.94 -0.01 -16.09
N ILE A 125 -3.53 -1.08 -16.62
CA ILE A 125 -4.85 -1.55 -16.22
C ILE A 125 -4.69 -2.55 -15.08
N ALA A 126 -5.50 -2.38 -14.04
CA ALA A 126 -5.70 -3.39 -13.01
C ALA A 126 -7.13 -3.88 -13.03
N VAL A 127 -7.29 -5.19 -12.84
CA VAL A 127 -8.57 -5.89 -12.95
C VAL A 127 -8.76 -6.77 -11.73
N PHE A 128 -9.91 -6.66 -11.08
CA PHE A 128 -10.35 -7.57 -10.04
C PHE A 128 -11.23 -8.65 -10.65
N MET A 129 -10.86 -9.91 -10.42
CA MET A 129 -11.55 -11.09 -10.91
C MET A 129 -11.96 -12.01 -9.77
N ALA A 130 -13.16 -12.57 -9.89
CA ALA A 130 -13.64 -13.71 -9.10
C ALA A 130 -14.02 -14.83 -10.08
N HIS A 131 -13.49 -16.04 -9.88
CA HIS A 131 -13.71 -17.21 -10.76
C HIS A 131 -13.52 -16.89 -12.25
N GLN A 132 -12.45 -16.15 -12.57
CA GLN A 132 -12.09 -15.70 -13.93
C GLN A 132 -13.07 -14.68 -14.55
N LYS A 133 -14.14 -14.30 -13.86
CA LYS A 133 -15.04 -13.23 -14.27
C LYS A 133 -14.45 -11.89 -13.84
N VAL A 134 -14.30 -10.97 -14.78
CA VAL A 134 -13.92 -9.58 -14.49
C VAL A 134 -15.09 -8.87 -13.82
N ILE A 135 -14.88 -8.39 -12.59
CA ILE A 135 -15.91 -7.68 -11.82
C ILE A 135 -15.71 -6.17 -11.93
N VAL A 136 -14.46 -5.71 -11.80
CA VAL A 136 -14.08 -4.30 -11.86
C VAL A 136 -12.75 -4.16 -12.56
N SER A 137 -12.57 -3.07 -13.32
CA SER A 137 -11.27 -2.67 -13.87
C SER A 137 -11.03 -1.18 -13.66
N THR A 138 -9.77 -0.79 -13.54
CA THR A 138 -9.33 0.61 -13.40
C THR A 138 -8.01 0.81 -14.12
N THR A 139 -7.77 1.99 -14.68
CA THR A 139 -6.50 2.36 -15.31
C THR A 139 -5.75 3.38 -14.45
N SER A 140 -4.42 3.28 -14.41
CA SER A 140 -3.55 4.23 -13.71
C SER A 140 -2.17 4.30 -14.36
N LYS A 141 -1.38 5.32 -14.03
CA LYS A 141 0.00 5.49 -14.51
C LYS A 141 1.01 4.54 -13.85
N SER A 142 0.62 3.79 -12.82
CA SER A 142 1.49 2.77 -12.21
C SER A 142 0.71 1.57 -11.68
N GLY A 143 1.33 0.39 -11.70
CA GLY A 143 0.72 -0.84 -11.18
C GLY A 143 0.40 -0.77 -9.69
N ARG A 144 1.19 -0.07 -8.88
CA ARG A 144 0.91 0.12 -7.44
C ARG A 144 -0.42 0.86 -7.25
N TYR A 145 -0.61 1.98 -7.94
CA TYR A 145 -1.83 2.77 -7.83
C TYR A 145 -3.03 2.08 -8.48
N ALA A 146 -2.83 1.40 -9.60
CA ALA A 146 -3.88 0.62 -10.26
C ALA A 146 -4.42 -0.47 -9.32
N LYS A 147 -3.56 -1.20 -8.58
CA LYS A 147 -3.99 -2.20 -7.58
C LYS A 147 -4.80 -1.57 -6.44
N ILE A 148 -4.40 -0.40 -5.95
CA ILE A 148 -5.13 0.29 -4.88
C ILE A 148 -6.49 0.77 -5.39
N ALA A 149 -6.55 1.33 -6.59
CA ALA A 149 -7.78 1.84 -7.20
C ALA A 149 -8.78 0.71 -7.46
N VAL A 150 -8.35 -0.38 -8.10
CA VAL A 150 -9.24 -1.52 -8.37
C VAL A 150 -9.73 -2.18 -7.09
N ALA A 151 -8.89 -2.26 -6.05
CA ALA A 151 -9.31 -2.82 -4.77
C ALA A 151 -10.37 -1.97 -4.07
N LYS A 152 -10.25 -0.63 -4.13
CA LYS A 152 -11.28 0.28 -3.60
C LYS A 152 -12.60 0.14 -4.34
N GLU A 153 -12.56 0.10 -5.67
CA GLU A 153 -13.77 -0.05 -6.50
C GLU A 153 -14.40 -1.44 -6.34
N ALA A 154 -13.59 -2.50 -6.20
CA ALA A 154 -14.06 -3.83 -5.88
C ALA A 154 -14.79 -3.88 -4.53
N LEU A 155 -14.22 -3.28 -3.47
CA LEU A 155 -14.87 -3.20 -2.16
C LEU A 155 -16.21 -2.46 -2.23
N LYS A 156 -16.25 -1.28 -2.88
CA LYS A 156 -17.52 -0.56 -3.10
C LYS A 156 -18.55 -1.41 -3.85
N LYS A 157 -18.11 -2.16 -4.87
CA LYS A 157 -19.00 -3.01 -5.66
C LYS A 157 -19.54 -4.16 -4.82
N ILE A 158 -18.70 -4.79 -4.01
CA ILE A 158 -19.10 -5.86 -3.09
C ILE A 158 -20.10 -5.34 -2.06
N ASP A 159 -19.83 -4.19 -1.46
CA ASP A 159 -20.68 -3.57 -0.44
C ASP A 159 -22.00 -3.02 -1.02
N SER A 160 -22.07 -2.80 -2.34
CA SER A 160 -23.31 -2.38 -3.03
C SER A 160 -24.33 -3.52 -3.24
N PHE A 161 -23.95 -4.77 -3.00
CA PHE A 161 -24.87 -5.89 -3.13
C PHE A 161 -25.71 -6.06 -1.86
N ASP A 162 -27.00 -5.79 -1.97
CA ASP A 162 -27.98 -6.11 -0.94
C ASP A 162 -28.30 -7.62 -0.92
N GLY A 163 -28.61 -8.17 0.26
CA GLY A 163 -28.99 -9.59 0.43
C GLY A 163 -27.95 -10.48 1.11
N GLY A 164 -26.91 -9.90 1.71
CA GLY A 164 -25.92 -10.60 2.53
C GLY A 164 -25.00 -11.52 1.72
N VAL A 165 -24.23 -12.36 2.43
CA VAL A 165 -23.11 -13.15 1.87
C VAL A 165 -23.51 -14.00 0.66
N ILE A 166 -24.68 -14.64 0.69
CA ILE A 166 -25.13 -15.55 -0.38
C ILE A 166 -25.44 -14.75 -1.66
N ALA A 167 -26.16 -13.63 -1.54
CA ALA A 167 -26.50 -12.79 -2.69
C ALA A 167 -25.24 -12.18 -3.31
N THR A 168 -24.30 -11.71 -2.47
CA THR A 168 -23.00 -11.20 -2.92
C THR A 168 -22.22 -12.27 -3.68
N LYS A 169 -22.16 -13.51 -3.18
CA LYS A 169 -21.48 -14.63 -3.85
C LYS A 169 -22.11 -14.93 -5.21
N ASN A 170 -23.43 -15.01 -5.27
CA ASN A 170 -24.15 -15.22 -6.53
C ASN A 170 -23.88 -14.09 -7.55
N ALA A 171 -23.88 -12.83 -7.10
CA ALA A 171 -23.61 -11.68 -7.97
C ALA A 171 -22.17 -11.70 -8.52
N LEU A 172 -21.20 -12.13 -7.70
CA LEU A 172 -19.81 -12.32 -8.10
C LEU A 172 -19.60 -13.58 -8.97
N GLY A 173 -20.58 -14.48 -9.06
CA GLY A 173 -20.42 -15.79 -9.71
C GLY A 173 -19.54 -16.75 -8.91
N CYS A 174 -19.53 -16.61 -7.58
CA CYS A 174 -18.76 -17.44 -6.67
C CYS A 174 -19.60 -18.60 -6.13
N ASP A 175 -19.12 -19.82 -6.32
CA ASP A 175 -19.71 -21.07 -5.84
C ASP A 175 -18.88 -21.76 -4.74
N CYS A 176 -17.81 -21.09 -4.26
CA CYS A 176 -16.95 -21.64 -3.21
C CYS A 176 -17.75 -21.93 -1.93
N GLN A 177 -17.52 -23.07 -1.30
CA GLN A 177 -18.12 -23.40 0.00
C GLN A 177 -17.12 -23.13 1.12
N LEU A 178 -17.64 -22.89 2.33
CA LEU A 178 -16.86 -22.92 3.58
C LEU A 178 -16.29 -24.34 3.73
N LYS A 179 -15.08 -24.58 3.22
CA LYS A 179 -14.30 -25.73 3.67
C LYS A 179 -13.85 -25.36 5.08
N GLY A 180 -14.19 -26.21 6.05
CA GLY A 180 -13.75 -26.04 7.43
C GLY A 180 -12.25 -25.72 7.45
N ILE A 181 -11.90 -24.68 8.20
CA ILE A 181 -10.53 -24.20 8.35
C ILE A 181 -9.68 -25.39 8.82
N GLN A 182 -9.00 -26.04 7.88
CA GLN A 182 -7.78 -26.78 8.20
C GLN A 182 -6.68 -25.73 8.13
N ASP A 183 -6.00 -25.56 9.26
CA ASP A 183 -4.88 -24.64 9.49
C ASP A 183 -3.69 -24.96 8.58
N GLU A 184 -3.83 -24.68 7.28
CA GLU A 184 -2.74 -24.65 6.31
C GLU A 184 -2.81 -23.35 5.49
N TRP A 185 -2.87 -22.22 6.20
CA TRP A 185 -2.45 -20.92 5.64
C TRP A 185 -1.06 -20.55 6.16
N GLN A 186 -0.10 -21.46 5.99
CA GLN A 186 1.29 -21.05 5.86
C GLN A 186 1.55 -20.68 4.40
N GLN A 187 0.84 -19.64 3.92
CA GLN A 187 1.28 -18.91 2.74
C GLN A 187 2.41 -18.00 3.21
N ASP A 188 3.62 -18.40 2.86
CA ASP A 188 4.85 -17.63 2.96
C ASP A 188 4.67 -16.30 2.21
N TYR A 189 4.18 -15.28 2.93
CA TYR A 189 4.34 -13.90 2.51
C TYR A 189 5.81 -13.62 2.69
N GLY A 190 6.61 -13.96 1.67
CA GLY A 190 8.06 -13.80 1.68
C GLY A 190 8.42 -12.49 2.34
N THR A 191 8.76 -12.57 3.62
CA THR A 191 9.36 -11.49 4.37
C THR A 191 10.69 -11.33 3.70
N ALA A 192 10.85 -10.24 2.96
CA ALA A 192 12.14 -9.83 2.44
C ALA A 192 13.12 -9.85 3.61
N VAL A 193 14.02 -10.84 3.59
CA VAL A 193 15.27 -10.85 4.36
C VAL A 193 16.21 -9.86 3.70
#